data_AF-A0A2T5G0E6-F1
#
_entry.id   AF-A0A2T5G0E6-F1
#
_cell.length_a   1.000
_cell.length_b   1.000
_cell.length_c   1.000
_cell.angle_alpha   90.00
_cell.angle_beta   90.00
_cell.angle_gamma   90.00
#
_symmetry.space_group_name_H-M   'P 1'
#
loop_
_entity.id
_entity.type
_entity.pdbx_description
1 polymer ?
#
loop_
_entity_poly.entity_id
_entity_poly.type
_entity_poly.pdbx_seq_one_letter_code
_entity_poly.pdbx_strand_id
1 'polypeptide(L)' 'MSVNREFYMARAAESARDAENATLDNVRERCRRSEAAWLSMADRLTRGEAMREKLATEKAARREGAAE' A
#
# COMPACT_ATOMS: atom_id res chain seq x y z
N MET A 1 7.72 12.68 9.48
CA MET A 1 7.88 11.64 8.45
C MET A 1 6.51 11.31 7.90
N SER A 2 6.30 11.46 6.59
CA SER A 2 5.03 11.10 5.94
C SER A 2 5.00 9.59 5.68
N VAL A 3 3.90 8.93 6.02
CA VAL A 3 3.69 7.50 5.72
C VAL A 3 3.27 7.37 4.25
N ASN A 4 4.13 6.77 3.42
CA ASN A 4 3.88 6.52 2.00
C ASN A 4 3.84 5.01 1.69
N ARG A 5 3.47 4.63 0.47
CA ARG A 5 3.41 3.23 0.04
C ARG A 5 4.75 2.49 0.26
N GLU A 6 5.86 3.14 -0.02
CA GLU A 6 7.21 2.58 0.11
C GLU A 6 7.55 2.24 1.56
N PHE A 7 7.15 3.07 2.51
CA PHE A 7 7.31 2.80 3.94
C PHE A 7 6.61 1.50 4.33
N TYR A 8 5.35 1.32 3.92
CA TYR A 8 4.62 0.09 4.22
C TYR A 8 5.22 -1.14 3.52
N MET A 9 5.70 -0.98 2.28
CA MET A 9 6.40 -2.05 1.56
C MET A 9 7.72 -2.44 2.25
N ALA A 10 8.48 -1.48 2.76
CA ALA A 10 9.69 -1.75 3.52
C ALA A 10 9.41 -2.52 4.82
N ARG A 11 8.35 -2.16 5.56
CA ARG A 11 7.94 -2.88 6.78
C ARG A 11 7.40 -4.28 6.48
N ALA A 12 6.71 -4.46 5.35
CA ALA A 12 6.30 -5.78 4.89
C ALA A 12 7.52 -6.67 4.60
N ALA A 13 8.51 -6.15 3.86
CA ALA A 13 9.74 -6.88 3.54
C ALA A 13 10.57 -7.24 4.79
N GLU A 14 10.65 -6.34 5.77
CA GLU A 14 11.26 -6.62 7.07
C GLU A 14 10.54 -7.77 7.78
N SER A 15 9.21 -7.71 7.86
CA SER A 15 8.40 -8.77 8.50
C SER A 15 8.51 -10.11 7.77
N ALA A 16 8.64 -10.10 6.44
CA ALA A 16 8.85 -11.31 5.65
C ALA A 16 10.21 -11.96 5.97
N ARG A 17 11.29 -11.17 6.03
CA ARG A 17 12.62 -11.63 6.43
C ARG A 17 12.63 -12.20 7.85
N ASP A 18 11.92 -11.55 8.78
CA ASP A 18 11.78 -12.05 10.14
C ASP A 18 11.03 -13.38 10.19
N ALA A 19 10.02 -13.57 9.33
CA ALA A 19 9.31 -14.84 9.21
C ALA A 19 10.20 -15.95 8.64
N GLU A 20 11.03 -15.64 7.65
CA GLU A 20 12.00 -16.58 7.05
C GLU A 20 13.06 -17.03 8.06
N ASN A 21 13.54 -16.10 8.90
CA ASN A 21 14.53 -16.38 9.94
C ASN A 21 13.91 -16.99 11.22
N ALA A 22 12.58 -17.03 11.34
CA ALA A 22 11.91 -17.56 12.52
C ALA A 22 12.05 -19.08 12.61
N THR A 23 12.66 -19.53 13.71
CA THR A 23 12.83 -20.95 14.06
C THR A 23 11.57 -21.57 14.64
N LEU A 24 10.72 -20.77 15.29
CA LEU A 24 9.45 -21.20 15.87
C LEU A 24 8.29 -20.82 14.94
N ASP A 25 7.38 -21.77 14.72
CA ASP A 25 6.24 -21.58 13.82
C ASP A 25 5.30 -20.46 14.28
N ASN A 26 5.09 -20.32 15.59
CA ASN A 26 4.26 -19.25 16.16
C ASN A 26 4.84 -17.85 15.90
N VAL A 27 6.18 -17.72 15.88
CA VAL A 27 6.87 -16.48 15.53
C VAL A 27 6.74 -16.23 14.03
N ARG A 28 6.95 -17.26 13.20
CA ARG A 28 6.79 -17.17 11.74
C ARG A 28 5.38 -16.71 11.36
N GLU A 29 4.34 -17.30 11.94
CA GLU A 29 2.96 -16.90 11.68
C GLU A 29 2.68 -15.46 12.09
N ARG A 30 3.18 -15.03 13.26
CA ARG A 30 3.03 -13.64 13.71
C ARG A 30 3.69 -12.68 12.74
N CYS A 31 4.90 -12.98 12.28
CA CYS A 31 5.61 -12.15 11.30
C CYS A 31 4.87 -12.09 9.96
N ARG A 32 4.33 -13.21 9.46
CA ARG A 32 3.50 -13.22 8.24
C ARG A 32 2.21 -12.43 8.39
N ARG A 33 1.57 -12.46 9.57
CA ARG A 33 0.40 -11.62 9.85
C ARG A 33 0.74 -10.13 9.83
N SER A 34 1.91 -9.76 10.37
CA SER A 34 2.42 -8.38 10.29
C SER A 34 2.69 -7.97 8.84
N GLU A 35 3.37 -8.82 8.07
CA GLU A 35 3.60 -8.60 6.63
C GLU A 35 2.28 -8.35 5.89
N ALA A 36 1.28 -9.20 6.07
CA ALA A 36 -0.03 -9.06 5.43
C ALA A 36 -0.74 -7.75 5.82
N ALA A 37 -0.63 -7.33 7.08
CA ALA A 37 -1.17 -6.06 7.54
C ALA A 37 -0.49 -4.86 6.85
N TRP A 38 0.84 -4.90 6.71
CA TRP A 38 1.59 -3.85 6.02
C TRP A 38 1.28 -3.79 4.53
N LEU A 39 1.19 -4.95 3.86
CA LEU A 39 0.79 -5.02 2.45
C LEU A 39 -0.62 -4.47 2.24
N SER A 40 -1.57 -4.76 3.14
CA SER A 40 -2.93 -4.21 3.06
C SER A 40 -2.93 -2.68 3.14
N MET A 41 -2.08 -2.09 4.00
CA MET A 41 -1.97 -0.63 4.11
C MET A 41 -1.34 -0.01 2.87
N ALA A 42 -0.31 -0.65 2.29
CA ALA A 42 0.30 -0.22 1.04
C ALA A 42 -0.69 -0.25 -0.14
N ASP A 43 -1.54 -1.29 -0.21
CA ASP A 43 -2.58 -1.41 -1.23
C ASP A 43 -3.63 -0.30 -1.09
N ARG A 44 -4.05 0.03 0.14
CA ARG A 44 -4.98 1.16 0.38
C ARG A 44 -4.44 2.49 -0.13
N LEU A 45 -3.15 2.77 0.06
CA LEU A 45 -2.52 3.98 -0.48
C LEU A 45 -2.52 3.97 -2.01
N THR A 46 -2.12 2.84 -2.60
CA THR A 46 -2.10 2.67 -4.06
C THR A 46 -3.50 2.91 -4.67
N ARG A 47 -4.55 2.35 -4.05
CA ARG A 47 -5.94 2.57 -4.49
C ARG A 47 -6.39 4.02 -4.32
N GLY A 48 -6.01 4.67 -3.21
CA GLY A 48 -6.32 6.08 -2.99
C GLY A 48 -5.63 7.01 -3.98
N GLU A 49 -4.39 6.71 -4.37
CA GLU A 49 -3.65 7.41 -5.42
C GLU A 49 -4.34 7.22 -6.78
N ALA A 50 -4.64 5.98 -7.17
CA ALA A 50 -5.32 5.68 -8.42
C ALA A 50 -6.72 6.33 -8.51
N MET A 51 -7.47 6.38 -7.41
CA MET A 51 -8.77 7.05 -7.36
C MET A 51 -8.64 8.55 -7.58
N ARG A 52 -7.63 9.19 -6.96
CA ARG A 52 -7.37 10.62 -7.14
C ARG A 52 -6.97 10.95 -8.57
N GLU A 53 -6.15 10.12 -9.19
CA GLU A 53 -5.78 10.28 -10.60
C GLU A 53 -7.00 10.18 -11.52
N LYS A 54 -7.86 9.16 -11.34
CA LYS A 54 -9.12 9.03 -12.08
C LYS A 54 -10.04 10.24 -11.93
N LEU A 55 -10.22 10.73 -10.71
CA LEU A 55 -11.06 11.91 -10.48
C LEU A 55 -10.46 13.17 -11.11
N ALA A 56 -9.12 13.29 -11.15
CA ALA A 56 -8.45 14.40 -11.79
C ALA A 56 -8.63 14.38 -13.31
N THR A 57 -8.53 13.21 -13.95
CA THR A 57 -8.73 13.06 -15.40
C THR A 57 -10.19 13.31 -15.78
N GLU A 58 -11.16 12.76 -15.03
CA GLU A 58 -12.60 13.03 -15.24
C GLU A 58 -12.94 14.51 -15.09
N LYS A 59 -12.36 15.18 -14.09
CA LYS A 59 -12.57 16.62 -13.89
C LYS A 59 -11.94 17.46 -14.99
N ALA A 60 -10.77 17.08 -15.50
CA ALA A 60 -10.14 17.75 -16.63
C ALA A 60 -11.01 17.61 -17.89
N ALA A 61 -11.45 16.39 -18.22
CA ALA A 61 -12.32 16.12 -19.36
C ALA A 61 -13.65 16.91 -19.27
N ARG A 62 -14.24 16.99 -18.07
CA ARG A 62 -15.47 17.80 -17.86
C ARG A 62 -15.23 19.31 -18.01
N ARG A 63 -14.04 19.81 -17.68
CA ARG A 63 -13.70 21.23 -17.86
C ARG A 63 -13.49 21.57 -19.32
N GLU A 64 -12.85 20.70 -20.08
CA GLU A 64 -12.64 20.87 -21.52
C GLU A 64 -13.96 20.81 -22.29
N GLY A 65 -14.81 19.82 -22.02
CA GLY A 65 -16.13 19.71 -22.66
C GLY A 65 -17.19 20.73 -22.19
N ALA A 66 -16.89 21.55 -21.18
CA ALA A 66 -17.75 22.65 -20.75
C ALA A 66 -17.25 24.02 -21.25
N ALA A 67 -16.07 24.06 -21.88
CA ALA A 67 -15.48 25.26 -22.46
C ALA A 67 -15.68 25.35 -23.99
N GLU A 68 -16.38 24.37 -24.58
CA GLU A 68 -16.81 24.30 -25.97
C GLU A 68 -18.34 24.46 -26.05
#